data_AF-A0A9D6G7Y1-F1
#
_entry.id   AF-A0A9D6G7Y1-F1
#
_cell.length_a   1.000
_cell.length_b   1.000
_cell.length_c   1.000
_cell.angle_alpha   90.00
_cell.angle_beta   90.00
_cell.angle_gamma   90.00
#
_symmetry.space_group_name_H-M   'P 1'
#
loop_
_entity.id
_entity.type
_entity.pdbx_description
1 polymer ?
#
loop_
_entity_poly.entity_id
_entity_poly.type
_entity_poly.pdbx_seq_one_letter_code
_entity_poly.pdbx_strand_id
1 'polypeptide(L)'
;MKDCRLRPARPGDVPALQALIARSARALSVGYYTAEQAEAAVRYVFGVDSQLIDDQTYFVIEAAGGPLACGGWSRRRTLFG
;
A
#
# COMPACT_ATOMS: atom_id res chain seq x y z
N MET A 1 8.40 -5.18 21.42
CA MET A 1 7.92 -5.24 20.02
C MET A 1 6.40 -5.30 20.07
N LYS A 2 5.67 -4.55 19.23
CA LYS A 2 4.22 -4.72 19.13
C LYS A 2 3.94 -6.08 18.50
N ASP A 3 2.98 -6.83 19.02
CA ASP A 3 2.48 -8.05 18.37
C ASP A 3 1.88 -7.67 17.03
N CYS A 4 2.61 -7.98 15.95
CA CYS A 4 2.21 -7.73 14.59
C CYS A 4 2.19 -9.04 13.81
N ARG A 5 1.20 -9.16 12.91
CA ARG A 5 1.00 -10.35 12.08
C ARG A 5 1.20 -9.99 10.62
N LEU A 6 2.06 -10.75 9.94
CA LEU A 6 2.19 -10.73 8.49
C LEU A 6 1.25 -11.77 7.87
N ARG A 7 0.47 -11.38 6.86
CA ARG A 7 -0.38 -12.29 6.08
C ARG A 7 -0.58 -11.78 4.64
N PRO A 8 -0.98 -12.65 3.70
CA PRO A 8 -1.51 -12.20 2.42
C PRO A 8 -2.72 -11.28 2.62
N ALA A 9 -2.79 -10.23 1.81
CA ALA A 9 -3.96 -9.37 1.73
C ALA A 9 -5.12 -10.11 1.04
N ARG A 10 -6.34 -9.69 1.35
CA ARG A 10 -7.59 -10.21 0.79
C ARG A 10 -8.35 -9.06 0.14
N PRO A 11 -9.29 -9.32 -0.79
CA PRO A 11 -10.08 -8.27 -1.43
C PRO A 11 -10.79 -7.32 -0.44
N GLY A 12 -11.21 -7.84 0.73
CA GLY A 12 -11.83 -7.03 1.78
C GLY A 12 -10.88 -6.04 2.48
N ASP A 13 -9.56 -6.21 2.36
CA ASP A 13 -8.58 -5.30 2.95
C ASP A 13 -8.41 -4.01 2.12
N VAL A 14 -8.81 -4.02 0.84
CA VAL A 14 -8.50 -2.94 -0.13
C VAL A 14 -8.86 -1.54 0.38
N PRO A 15 -10.06 -1.28 0.96
CA PRO A 15 -10.38 0.07 1.44
C PRO A 15 -9.43 0.55 2.54
N ALA A 16 -9.06 -0.33 3.48
CA ALA A 16 -8.15 0.02 4.57
C ALA A 16 -6.72 0.24 4.08
N LEU A 17 -6.29 -0.56 3.10
CA LEU A 17 -4.97 -0.44 2.47
C LEU A 17 -4.85 0.85 1.64
N GLN A 18 -5.88 1.23 0.90
CA GLN A 18 -5.91 2.52 0.18
C GLN A 18 -5.75 3.71 1.14
N ALA A 19 -6.46 3.68 2.28
CA ALA A 19 -6.33 4.72 3.30
C ALA A 19 -4.93 4.76 3.93
N LEU A 20 -4.33 3.59 4.17
CA LEU A 20 -2.95 3.48 4.66
C LEU A 20 -1.94 4.06 3.67
N ILE A 21 -2.04 3.69 2.40
CA ILE A 21 -1.16 4.16 1.32
C ILE A 21 -1.26 5.68 1.18
N ALA A 22 -2.48 6.23 1.16
CA ALA A 22 -2.68 7.67 1.04
C ALA A 22 -2.06 8.45 2.22
N ARG A 23 -2.20 7.95 3.44
CA ARG A 23 -1.54 8.52 4.63
C ARG A 23 -0.02 8.45 4.54
N SER A 24 0.51 7.30 4.12
CA SER A 24 1.96 7.09 3.97
C SER A 24 2.56 8.03 2.94
N ALA A 25 1.97 8.09 1.74
CA ALA A 25 2.43 8.94 0.66
C ALA A 25 2.46 10.42 1.07
N ARG A 26 1.41 10.95 1.69
CA ARG A 26 1.38 12.34 2.17
C ARG A 26 2.47 12.62 3.22
N ALA A 27 2.57 11.75 4.23
CA ALA A 27 3.47 11.99 5.36
C ALA A 27 4.95 11.83 4.97
N LEU A 28 5.27 10.82 4.17
CA LEU A 28 6.66 10.51 3.79
C LEU A 28 7.18 11.36 2.63
N SER A 29 6.30 12.05 1.91
CA SER A 29 6.69 12.95 0.81
C SER A 29 7.09 14.35 1.26
N VAL A 30 6.90 14.69 2.54
CA VAL A 30 7.23 16.01 3.09
C VAL A 30 8.73 16.30 2.92
N GLY A 31 9.04 17.46 2.33
CA GLY A 31 10.42 17.88 2.04
C GLY A 31 10.99 17.36 0.72
N TYR A 32 10.31 16.45 0.04
CA TYR A 32 10.70 15.91 -1.27
C TYR A 32 9.74 16.32 -2.39
N TYR A 33 8.45 16.47 -2.05
CA TYR A 33 7.40 16.87 -2.98
C TYR A 33 6.68 18.11 -2.45
N THR A 34 6.12 18.91 -3.36
CA THR A 34 5.08 19.88 -3.00
C THR A 34 3.80 19.16 -2.57
N ALA A 35 2.90 19.87 -1.89
CA ALA A 35 1.61 19.31 -1.49
C ALA A 35 0.83 18.78 -2.72
N GLU A 36 0.84 19.53 -3.82
CA GLU A 36 0.18 19.18 -5.07
C GLU A 36 0.78 17.92 -5.69
N GLN A 37 2.11 17.78 -5.66
CA GLN A 37 2.80 16.58 -6.14
C GLN A 37 2.49 15.36 -5.28
N ALA A 38 2.42 15.51 -3.95
CA ALA A 38 2.04 14.42 -3.05
C ALA A 38 0.59 13.96 -3.28
N GLU A 39 -0.35 14.89 -3.46
CA GLU A 39 -1.74 14.55 -3.79
C GLU A 39 -1.87 13.91 -5.19
N ALA A 40 -1.09 14.38 -6.17
CA ALA A 40 -1.04 13.75 -7.48
C ALA A 40 -0.50 12.31 -7.39
N ALA A 41 0.54 12.07 -6.58
CA ALA A 41 1.06 10.73 -6.35
C ALA A 41 0.03 9.81 -5.69
N VAL A 42 -0.70 10.29 -4.68
CA VAL A 42 -1.80 9.54 -4.03
C VAL A 42 -2.90 9.19 -5.04
N ARG A 43 -3.23 10.09 -5.96
CA ARG A 43 -4.34 9.89 -6.91
C ARG A 43 -3.97 9.00 -8.10
N TYR A 44 -2.77 9.15 -8.63
CA TYR A 44 -2.41 8.61 -9.94
C TYR A 44 -1.31 7.54 -9.90
N VAL A 45 -0.50 7.50 -8.85
CA VAL A 45 0.69 6.63 -8.78
C VAL A 45 0.48 5.51 -7.77
N PHE A 46 0.06 5.86 -6.56
CA PHE A 46 -0.06 4.91 -5.47
C PHE A 46 -1.46 4.30 -5.40
N GLY A 47 -1.51 2.98 -5.27
CA GLY A 47 -2.75 2.24 -5.15
C GLY A 47 -2.50 0.79 -4.74
N VAL A 48 -3.58 0.09 -4.46
CA VAL A 48 -3.55 -1.36 -4.25
C VAL A 48 -3.71 -2.00 -5.62
N ASP A 49 -2.72 -2.80 -6.02
CA ASP A 49 -2.85 -3.64 -7.21
C ASP A 49 -3.64 -4.90 -6.85
N SER A 50 -4.90 -4.96 -7.29
CA SER A 50 -5.79 -6.10 -7.04
C SER A 50 -5.28 -7.38 -7.68
N GLN A 51 -4.52 -7.30 -8.78
CA GLN A 51 -3.96 -8.49 -9.43
C GLN A 51 -2.91 -9.16 -8.52
N LEU A 52 -2.16 -8.39 -7.73
CA LEU A 52 -1.22 -8.97 -6.76
C LEU A 52 -1.95 -9.62 -5.56
N ILE A 53 -3.14 -9.13 -5.22
CA ILE A 53 -4.00 -9.79 -4.23
C ILE A 53 -4.49 -11.13 -4.77
N ASP A 54 -4.97 -11.14 -6.02
CA ASP A 54 -5.45 -12.36 -6.68
C ASP A 54 -4.31 -13.39 -6.88
N ASP A 55 -3.11 -12.93 -7.23
CA ASP A 55 -1.90 -13.76 -7.37
C ASP A 55 -1.33 -14.21 -5.99
N GLN A 56 -1.93 -13.77 -4.87
CA GLN A 56 -1.50 -14.00 -3.49
C GLN A 56 -0.07 -13.54 -3.19
N THR A 57 0.39 -12.50 -3.87
CA THR A 57 1.72 -11.90 -3.70
C THR A 57 1.70 -10.48 -3.13
N TYR A 58 0.54 -10.02 -2.66
CA TYR A 58 0.37 -8.79 -1.87
C TYR A 58 0.16 -9.12 -0.40
N PHE A 59 0.86 -8.43 0.49
CA PHE A 59 0.92 -8.70 1.91
C PHE A 59 0.54 -7.48 2.75
N VAL A 60 0.01 -7.75 3.94
CA VAL A 60 -0.29 -6.76 4.96
C VAL A 60 0.36 -7.18 6.29
N ILE A 61 0.90 -6.20 7.00
CA ILE A 61 1.28 -6.32 8.41
C ILE A 61 0.20 -5.62 9.22
N GLU A 62 -0.47 -6.34 10.10
CA GLU A 62 -1.53 -5.82 10.97
C GLU A 62 -1.14 -5.87 12.45
N ALA A 63 -1.57 -4.88 13.23
CA ALA A 63 -1.48 -4.87 14.69
C ALA A 63 -2.63 -4.03 15.27
N ALA A 64 -3.05 -4.35 16.51
CA ALA A 64 -4.11 -3.62 17.22
C ALA A 64 -5.41 -3.42 16.39
N GLY A 65 -5.75 -4.39 15.53
CA GLY A 65 -6.98 -4.38 14.73
C GLY A 65 -6.91 -3.59 13.42
N GLY A 66 -5.72 -3.13 12.98
CA GLY A 66 -5.59 -2.39 11.72
C GLY A 66 -4.27 -2.61 10.98
N PRO A 67 -4.21 -2.24 9.69
CA PRO A 67 -3.01 -2.37 8.88
C PRO A 67 -1.96 -1.32 9.27
N LEU A 68 -0.72 -1.77 9.47
CA LEU A 68 0.45 -0.95 9.74
C LEU A 68 1.32 -0.73 8.50
N ALA A 69 1.42 -1.73 7.64
CA ALA A 69 2.20 -1.69 6.41
C ALA A 69 1.61 -2.64 5.37
N CYS A 70 1.87 -2.38 4.09
CA CYS A 70 1.50 -3.27 3.00
C CYS A 70 2.45 -3.14 1.83
N GLY A 71 2.47 -4.15 0.97
CA GLY A 71 3.29 -4.18 -0.24
C GLY A 71 3.17 -5.52 -0.94
N GLY A 72 3.60 -5.58 -2.19
CA GLY A 72 3.55 -6.81 -2.98
C GLY A 72 4.62 -6.85 -4.05
N TRP A 73 4.69 -7.98 -4.72
CA TRP A 73 5.61 -8.22 -5.82
C TRP A 73 4.90 -9.00 -6.92
N SER A 74 5.33 -8.81 -8.16
CA SER A 74 4.78 -9.53 -9.31
C SER A 74 5.81 -10.48 -9.90
N ARG A 75 5.37 -11.64 -10.40
CA ARG A 75 6.18 -12.50 -11.29
C ARG A 75 6.19 -11.99 -12.74
N ARG A 76 5.33 -11.02 -13.06
CA ARG A 76 5.09 -10.53 -14.42
C ARG A 76 6.05 -9.38 -14.73
N ARG A 77 6.53 -9.31 -15.98
CA ARG A 77 7.24 -8.13 -16.47
C ARG A 77 6.27 -6.97 -16.61
N THR A 78 6.58 -5.87 -15.95
CA THR A 78 5.91 -4.57 -16.10
C THR A 78 6.66 -3.72 -17.13
N LEU A 79 5.99 -2.72 -17.71
CA LEU A 79 6.67 -1.67 -18.49
C LEU A 79 7.44 -0.71 -17.57
N PHE A 80 6.91 -0.49 -16.36
CA PHE A 80 7.48 0.32 -15.30
C PHE A 80 7.08 -0.30 -13.96
N GLY A 81 7.99 -0.28 -12.98
CA GLY A 81 7.81 -0.93 -11.67
C GLY A 81 8.78 -2.07 -11.48
#